data_AF-A0A0H2KP18-F1
#
_entry.id   AF-A0A0H2KP18-F1
#
_cell.length_a   1.000
_cell.length_b   1.000
_cell.length_c   1.000
_cell.angle_alpha   90.00
_cell.angle_beta   90.00
_cell.angle_gamma   90.00
#
_symmetry.space_group_name_H-M   'P 1'
#
loop_
_entity.id
_entity.type
_entity.pdbx_description
1 polymer ?
#
loop_
_entity_poly.entity_id
_entity_poly.type
_entity_poly.pdbx_seq_one_letter_code
_entity_poly.pdbx_strand_id
1 'polypeptide(L)'
;MDATTIGTRVRALLDEQDTTQRALAAAVGMPEDALSRAVRGARGFAAIEVARIADELGVDVHWLITGEDDPRRLKIAARHTYDHDSATYDNGTRAKDERVLDGIRLAYHQAFDEKRPEPTSLPTDVASIRERLGDNWPRHFAQRMEDRLGVDVVRVDDLGTAYSFLVFGQRAVVALPDREPWGRANFSLAHELAHLVAGDHDIDDSESDRSAEQRANAFAAELLMPEHRLRATDWATIDAPGVGDLLWELGVTTGALAARLDSLTIRVPERVASWLQMATPQFLRHKAFPASRWTEVTDRERASRARRFPTTLTQHLEDGVASGRVNPRTLAWVAGVDVEDLEVRPPEQPHVPTEDLAAALGLALA
;
A
#
# COMPACT_ATOMS: atom_id res chain seq x y z
N MET A 1 -0.67 -6.37 -37.44
CA MET A 1 -1.21 -5.16 -36.79
C MET A 1 -2.68 -5.09 -37.14
N ASP A 2 -3.52 -5.75 -36.35
CA ASP A 2 -4.96 -5.69 -36.57
C ASP A 2 -5.51 -4.56 -35.68
N ALA A 3 -5.53 -3.36 -36.24
CA ALA A 3 -5.92 -2.13 -35.56
C ALA A 3 -7.46 -2.08 -35.47
N THR A 4 -8.03 -2.73 -34.45
CA THR A 4 -9.33 -2.31 -33.94
C THR A 4 -9.18 -0.87 -33.48
N THR A 5 -9.60 0.07 -34.33
CA THR A 5 -9.23 1.48 -34.22
C THR A 5 -9.65 2.08 -32.87
N ILE A 6 -8.81 2.94 -32.27
CA ILE A 6 -9.11 3.70 -31.04
C ILE A 6 -10.53 4.30 -31.10
N GLY A 7 -10.93 4.81 -32.27
CA GLY A 7 -12.27 5.35 -32.52
C GLY A 7 -13.42 4.36 -32.34
N THR A 8 -13.21 3.07 -32.62
CA THR A 8 -14.21 2.01 -32.38
C THR A 8 -14.41 1.76 -30.89
N ARG A 9 -13.32 1.76 -30.10
CA ARG A 9 -13.39 1.61 -28.62
C ARG A 9 -14.04 2.81 -27.97
N VAL A 10 -13.71 4.02 -28.41
CA VAL A 10 -14.39 5.26 -27.95
C VAL A 10 -15.88 5.21 -28.25
N ARG A 11 -16.30 4.71 -29.43
CA ARG A 11 -17.73 4.59 -29.75
C ARG A 11 -18.46 3.59 -28.85
N ALA A 12 -17.85 2.42 -28.60
CA ALA A 12 -18.43 1.42 -27.71
C ALA A 12 -18.62 1.96 -26.28
N LEU A 13 -17.62 2.66 -25.73
CA LEU A 13 -17.70 3.28 -24.40
C LEU A 13 -18.78 4.36 -24.32
N LEU A 14 -18.95 5.16 -25.37
CA LEU A 14 -20.01 6.16 -25.44
C LEU A 14 -21.41 5.53 -25.41
N ASP A 15 -21.58 4.41 -26.12
CA ASP A 15 -22.85 3.66 -26.14
C ASP A 15 -23.12 2.99 -24.77
N GLU A 16 -22.07 2.46 -24.11
CA GLU A 16 -22.17 1.84 -22.77
C GLU A 16 -22.47 2.85 -21.65
N GLN A 17 -21.92 4.06 -21.74
CA GLN A 17 -22.06 5.12 -20.74
C GLN A 17 -23.20 6.11 -21.07
N ASP A 18 -24.05 5.80 -22.06
CA ASP A 18 -25.15 6.64 -22.56
C ASP A 18 -24.74 8.12 -22.78
N THR A 19 -23.52 8.32 -23.30
CA THR A 19 -22.90 9.64 -23.52
C THR A 19 -22.77 9.95 -25.01
N THR A 20 -22.84 11.24 -25.36
CA THR A 20 -22.74 11.68 -26.76
C THR A 20 -21.33 12.11 -27.13
N GLN A 21 -20.94 11.93 -28.40
CA GLN A 21 -19.66 12.47 -28.92
C GLN A 21 -19.53 13.98 -28.68
N ARG A 22 -20.64 14.73 -28.76
CA ARG A 22 -20.65 16.16 -28.47
C ARG A 22 -20.29 16.48 -27.03
N ALA A 23 -20.81 15.70 -26.07
CA ALA A 23 -20.49 15.86 -24.65
C ALA A 23 -19.01 15.52 -24.37
N LEU A 24 -18.53 14.40 -24.91
CA LEU A 24 -17.13 14.00 -24.79
C LEU A 24 -16.19 15.06 -25.38
N ALA A 25 -16.48 15.56 -26.59
CA ALA A 25 -15.68 16.59 -27.25
C ALA A 25 -15.55 17.87 -26.39
N ALA A 26 -16.66 18.30 -25.79
CA ALA A 26 -16.66 19.45 -24.89
C ALA A 26 -15.82 19.21 -23.63
N ALA A 27 -15.90 18.02 -23.03
CA ALA A 27 -15.18 17.67 -21.82
C ALA A 27 -13.65 17.57 -22.04
N VAL A 28 -13.21 16.96 -23.14
CA VAL A 28 -11.78 16.80 -23.44
C VAL A 28 -11.14 18.03 -24.12
N GLY A 29 -11.93 19.08 -24.37
CA GLY A 29 -11.50 20.30 -25.04
C GLY A 29 -11.16 20.11 -26.51
N MET A 30 -11.90 19.25 -27.21
CA MET A 30 -11.76 18.99 -28.64
C MET A 30 -12.95 19.57 -29.44
N PRO A 31 -12.74 20.10 -30.65
CA PRO A 31 -13.85 20.41 -31.54
C PRO A 31 -14.66 19.15 -31.90
N GLU A 32 -15.99 19.25 -31.94
CA GLU A 32 -16.88 18.11 -32.21
C GLU A 32 -16.61 17.47 -33.59
N ASP A 33 -16.31 18.29 -34.61
CA ASP A 33 -15.97 17.83 -35.95
C ASP A 33 -14.64 17.06 -35.98
N ALA A 34 -13.68 17.45 -35.13
CA ALA A 34 -12.40 16.81 -34.95
C ALA A 34 -12.54 15.44 -34.30
N LEU A 35 -13.34 15.35 -33.22
CA LEU A 35 -13.63 14.08 -32.55
C LEU A 35 -14.40 13.13 -33.47
N SER A 36 -15.42 13.62 -34.18
CA SER A 36 -16.20 12.82 -35.14
C SER A 36 -15.35 12.24 -36.27
N ARG A 37 -14.38 13.01 -36.78
CA ARG A 37 -13.44 12.53 -37.81
C ARG A 37 -12.45 11.51 -37.25
N ALA A 38 -11.97 11.70 -36.02
CA ALA A 38 -11.06 10.76 -35.38
C ALA A 38 -11.74 9.42 -35.06
N VAL A 39 -12.97 9.45 -34.54
CA VAL A 39 -13.78 8.27 -34.23
C VAL A 39 -14.16 7.47 -35.48
N ARG A 40 -14.30 8.12 -36.64
CA ARG A 40 -14.53 7.46 -37.94
C ARG A 40 -13.24 7.01 -38.65
N GLY A 41 -12.07 7.25 -38.07
CA GLY A 41 -10.78 6.88 -38.65
C GLY A 41 -10.32 7.79 -39.80
N ALA A 42 -10.98 8.93 -40.03
CA ALA A 42 -10.57 9.92 -41.04
C ALA A 42 -9.45 10.83 -40.54
N ARG A 43 -9.10 10.77 -39.25
CA ARG A 43 -8.02 11.50 -38.59
C ARG A 43 -7.44 10.62 -37.47
N GLY A 44 -6.13 10.65 -37.24
CA GLY A 44 -5.51 10.04 -36.05
C GLY A 44 -5.71 10.90 -34.79
N PHE A 45 -5.71 10.27 -33.62
CA PHE A 45 -5.66 10.96 -32.33
C PHE A 45 -4.22 11.39 -32.01
N ALA A 46 -4.04 12.61 -31.52
CA ALA A 46 -2.78 13.00 -30.88
C ALA A 46 -2.66 12.34 -29.50
N ALA A 47 -1.44 12.09 -29.03
CA ALA A 47 -1.19 11.41 -27.74
C ALA A 47 -1.91 12.11 -26.56
N ILE A 48 -1.93 13.44 -26.55
CA ILE A 48 -2.62 14.23 -25.52
C ILE A 48 -4.16 14.12 -25.62
N GLU A 49 -4.70 13.94 -26.82
CA GLU A 49 -6.14 13.72 -27.04
C GLU A 49 -6.54 12.34 -26.53
N VAL A 50 -5.72 11.31 -26.80
CA VAL A 50 -5.92 9.96 -26.26
C VAL A 50 -5.89 9.97 -24.74
N ALA A 51 -4.91 10.64 -24.13
CA ALA A 51 -4.79 10.73 -22.68
C ALA A 51 -6.01 11.40 -22.03
N ARG A 52 -6.51 12.50 -22.60
CA ARG A 52 -7.70 13.19 -22.08
C ARG A 52 -8.99 12.39 -22.28
N ILE A 53 -9.12 11.69 -23.41
CA ILE A 53 -10.27 10.81 -23.67
C ILE A 53 -10.28 9.62 -22.70
N ALA A 54 -9.11 9.04 -22.43
CA ALA A 54 -8.97 7.95 -21.47
C ALA A 54 -9.37 8.40 -20.06
N ASP A 55 -8.90 9.57 -19.63
CA ASP A 55 -9.23 10.18 -18.33
C ASP A 55 -10.74 10.47 -18.20
N GLU A 56 -11.34 11.12 -19.20
CA GLU A 56 -12.77 11.46 -19.21
C GLU A 56 -13.69 10.22 -19.23
N LEU A 57 -13.29 9.16 -19.95
CA LEU A 57 -14.06 7.93 -20.05
C LEU A 57 -13.75 6.92 -18.93
N GLY A 58 -12.80 7.24 -18.04
CA GLY A 58 -12.40 6.39 -16.91
C GLY A 58 -11.71 5.09 -17.33
N VAL A 59 -10.98 5.09 -18.45
CA VAL A 59 -10.30 3.90 -18.99
C VAL A 59 -8.78 4.11 -19.06
N ASP A 60 -8.03 3.02 -19.08
CA ASP A 60 -6.58 3.07 -19.20
C ASP A 60 -6.12 3.49 -20.61
N VAL A 61 -5.07 4.32 -20.68
CA VAL A 61 -4.53 4.85 -21.95
C VAL A 61 -3.94 3.73 -22.79
N HIS A 62 -3.25 2.76 -22.18
CA HIS A 62 -2.67 1.65 -22.91
C HIS A 62 -3.78 0.75 -23.48
N TRP A 63 -4.80 0.41 -22.70
CA TRP A 63 -5.98 -0.32 -23.21
C TRP A 63 -6.69 0.42 -24.33
N LEU A 64 -6.86 1.74 -24.21
CA LEU A 64 -7.51 2.52 -25.25
C LEU A 64 -6.74 2.45 -26.58
N ILE A 65 -5.40 2.40 -26.52
CA ILE A 65 -4.49 2.31 -27.67
C ILE A 65 -4.41 0.88 -28.23
N THR A 66 -4.11 -0.11 -27.38
CA THR A 66 -3.77 -1.48 -27.81
C THR A 66 -4.99 -2.39 -27.85
N GLY A 67 -6.00 -2.14 -27.00
CA GLY A 67 -7.15 -3.02 -26.77
C GLY A 67 -6.83 -4.19 -25.85
N GLU A 68 -5.61 -4.24 -25.33
CA GLU A 68 -5.15 -5.19 -24.34
C GLU A 68 -5.04 -4.44 -23.01
N ASP A 69 -5.39 -5.09 -21.89
CA ASP A 69 -5.12 -4.51 -20.58
C ASP A 69 -3.62 -4.24 -20.42
N ASP A 70 -3.24 -3.11 -19.82
CA ASP A 70 -1.82 -2.81 -19.58
C ASP A 70 -1.20 -3.95 -18.75
N PRO A 71 -0.16 -4.66 -19.25
CA PRO A 71 0.53 -5.69 -18.49
C PRO A 71 1.23 -5.15 -17.22
N ARG A 72 1.24 -3.82 -17.03
CA ARG A 72 1.72 -3.09 -15.85
C ARG A 72 0.57 -2.58 -14.96
N ARG A 73 -0.69 -2.77 -15.36
CA ARG A 73 -1.88 -2.40 -14.60
C ARG A 73 -1.97 -3.26 -13.35
N LEU A 74 -2.25 -2.64 -12.22
CA LEU A 74 -2.57 -3.36 -10.99
C LEU A 74 -4.06 -3.69 -10.92
N LYS A 75 -4.37 -4.89 -10.45
CA LYS A 75 -5.63 -5.19 -9.75
C LYS A 75 -5.36 -4.88 -8.29
N ILE A 76 -6.06 -3.88 -7.74
CA ILE A 76 -5.89 -3.44 -6.35
C ILE A 76 -7.04 -4.03 -5.56
N ALA A 77 -6.77 -4.89 -4.58
CA ALA A 77 -7.71 -5.10 -3.48
C ALA A 77 -7.70 -3.84 -2.61
N ALA A 78 -8.58 -2.90 -2.95
CA ALA A 78 -8.68 -1.63 -2.25
C ALA A 78 -9.47 -1.81 -0.95
N ARG A 79 -8.84 -1.55 0.20
CA ARG A 79 -9.60 -1.31 1.43
C ARG A 79 -10.33 0.02 1.31
N HIS A 80 -11.65 -0.07 1.20
CA HIS A 80 -12.55 1.01 1.54
C HIS A 80 -12.61 1.12 3.07
N THR A 81 -12.09 2.21 3.63
CA THR A 81 -12.46 2.63 4.98
C THR A 81 -13.97 2.85 5.02
N TYR A 82 -14.71 1.88 5.55
CA TYR A 82 -16.14 2.05 5.85
C TYR A 82 -16.26 2.88 7.13
N ASP A 83 -16.52 4.17 6.97
CA ASP A 83 -16.90 5.07 8.05
C ASP A 83 -18.38 4.82 8.41
N HIS A 84 -18.59 4.22 9.59
CA HIS A 84 -19.91 3.87 10.10
C HIS A 84 -20.76 5.12 10.44
N ASP A 85 -20.17 6.31 10.50
CA ASP A 85 -20.86 7.54 10.89
C ASP A 85 -21.32 8.40 9.70
N SER A 86 -20.70 8.29 8.52
CA SER A 86 -20.89 9.26 7.43
C SER A 86 -21.53 8.74 6.14
N ALA A 87 -21.73 7.43 5.98
CA ALA A 87 -22.41 6.82 4.82
C ALA A 87 -22.03 7.42 3.45
N THR A 88 -20.79 7.86 3.29
CA THR A 88 -20.27 8.50 2.07
C THR A 88 -18.85 8.01 1.75
N TYR A 89 -18.61 7.72 0.47
CA TYR A 89 -17.30 7.37 -0.06
C TYR A 89 -16.49 8.66 -0.24
N ASP A 90 -15.39 8.83 0.49
CA ASP A 90 -14.47 9.94 0.23
C ASP A 90 -13.55 9.64 -0.95
N ASN A 91 -13.93 10.11 -2.14
CA ASN A 91 -13.13 10.01 -3.37
C ASN A 91 -11.83 10.84 -3.32
N GLY A 92 -11.65 11.75 -2.35
CA GLY A 92 -10.45 12.60 -2.26
C GLY A 92 -9.20 11.86 -1.74
N THR A 93 -9.39 10.90 -0.84
CA THR A 93 -8.29 10.12 -0.25
C THR A 93 -7.74 9.07 -1.22
N ARG A 94 -8.59 8.48 -2.07
CA ARG A 94 -8.19 7.40 -2.99
C ARG A 94 -7.20 7.85 -4.06
N ALA A 95 -7.45 8.97 -4.74
CA ALA A 95 -6.55 9.49 -5.78
C ALA A 95 -5.20 9.97 -5.22
N LYS A 96 -5.12 10.25 -3.92
CA LYS A 96 -3.87 10.55 -3.22
C LYS A 96 -3.11 9.27 -2.92
N ASP A 97 -3.79 8.27 -2.36
CA ASP A 97 -3.21 6.97 -2.03
C ASP A 97 -2.69 6.27 -3.30
N GLU A 98 -3.43 6.32 -4.42
CA GLU A 98 -3.00 5.77 -5.71
C GLU A 98 -1.67 6.36 -6.18
N ARG A 99 -1.47 7.68 -6.07
CA ARG A 99 -0.20 8.33 -6.41
C ARG A 99 0.96 7.86 -5.54
N VAL A 100 0.72 7.64 -4.24
CA VAL A 100 1.74 7.11 -3.33
C VAL A 100 2.08 5.66 -3.69
N LEU A 101 1.07 4.84 -3.96
CA LEU A 101 1.23 3.45 -4.37
C LEU A 101 2.00 3.34 -5.70
N ASP A 102 1.74 4.23 -6.66
CA ASP A 102 2.49 4.31 -7.92
C ASP A 102 3.95 4.73 -7.69
N GLY A 103 4.20 5.63 -6.74
CA GLY A 103 5.54 5.97 -6.28
C GLY A 103 6.29 4.74 -5.72
N ILE A 104 5.62 3.92 -4.91
CA ILE A 104 6.19 2.66 -4.41
C ILE A 104 6.53 1.73 -5.58
N ARG A 105 5.61 1.53 -6.53
CA ARG A 105 5.84 0.68 -7.71
C ARG A 105 7.00 1.19 -8.55
N LEU A 106 7.06 2.50 -8.80
CA LEU A 106 8.15 3.12 -9.54
C LEU A 106 9.50 2.85 -8.86
N ALA A 107 9.56 2.94 -7.52
CA ALA A 107 10.76 2.61 -6.76
C ALA A 107 11.20 1.15 -7.00
N TYR A 108 10.27 0.19 -6.93
CA TYR A 108 10.58 -1.21 -7.25
C TYR A 108 11.04 -1.40 -8.70
N HIS A 109 10.35 -0.78 -9.66
CA HIS A 109 10.72 -0.88 -11.08
C HIS A 109 12.11 -0.32 -11.38
N GLN A 110 12.48 0.80 -10.76
CA GLN A 110 13.81 1.38 -10.94
C GLN A 110 14.91 0.58 -10.22
N ALA A 111 14.59 -0.02 -9.07
CA ALA A 111 15.52 -0.83 -8.30
C ALA A 111 15.80 -2.21 -8.94
N PHE A 112 14.79 -2.85 -9.53
CA PHE A 112 14.83 -4.27 -9.93
C PHE A 112 14.71 -4.49 -11.45
N ASP A 113 15.14 -3.52 -12.27
CA ASP A 113 14.98 -3.50 -13.74
C ASP A 113 15.27 -4.85 -14.44
N GLU A 114 16.47 -5.41 -14.28
CA GLU A 114 16.83 -6.72 -14.87
C GLU A 114 16.69 -7.90 -13.91
N LYS A 115 16.88 -7.66 -12.60
CA LYS A 115 16.85 -8.70 -11.56
C LYS A 115 15.58 -8.56 -10.75
N ARG A 116 14.59 -9.39 -11.05
CA ARG A 116 13.33 -9.40 -10.28
C ARG A 116 13.57 -9.81 -8.82
N PRO A 117 12.79 -9.27 -7.87
CA PRO A 117 12.84 -9.70 -6.48
C PRO A 117 12.38 -11.16 -6.32
N GLU A 118 12.91 -11.87 -5.33
CA GLU A 118 12.51 -13.25 -5.05
C GLU A 118 10.99 -13.37 -4.79
N PRO A 119 10.29 -14.34 -5.40
CA PRO A 119 8.86 -14.53 -5.20
C PRO A 119 8.49 -14.76 -3.74
N THR A 120 7.37 -14.18 -3.32
CA THR A 120 6.80 -14.41 -1.99
C THR A 120 6.10 -15.77 -1.96
N SER A 121 6.40 -16.58 -0.94
CA SER A 121 5.73 -17.86 -0.70
C SER A 121 5.26 -17.94 0.75
N LEU A 122 3.95 -17.72 0.93
CA LEU A 122 3.29 -17.71 2.23
C LEU A 122 2.66 -19.07 2.55
N PRO A 123 2.79 -19.56 3.81
CA PRO A 123 1.90 -20.59 4.30
C PRO A 123 0.44 -20.10 4.33
N THR A 124 -0.50 -21.03 4.26
CA THR A 124 -1.94 -20.70 4.27
C THR A 124 -2.56 -20.63 5.66
N ASP A 125 -1.90 -21.19 6.68
CA ASP A 125 -2.41 -21.26 8.04
C ASP A 125 -1.64 -20.37 9.03
N VAL A 126 -2.35 -19.91 10.06
CA VAL A 126 -1.82 -19.01 11.09
C VAL A 126 -0.69 -19.64 11.90
N ALA A 127 -0.73 -20.95 12.15
CA ALA A 127 0.27 -21.63 12.99
C ALA A 127 1.63 -21.65 12.29
N SER A 128 1.67 -22.03 11.01
CA SER A 128 2.88 -22.01 10.17
C SER A 128 3.44 -20.59 10.02
N ILE A 129 2.58 -19.58 9.90
CA ILE A 129 3.02 -18.18 9.84
C ILE A 129 3.67 -17.75 11.16
N ARG A 130 3.04 -18.07 12.31
CA ARG A 130 3.62 -17.77 13.63
C ARG A 130 4.96 -18.47 13.84
N GLU A 131 5.07 -19.73 13.42
CA GLU A 131 6.32 -20.49 13.48
C GLU A 131 7.44 -19.80 12.69
N ARG A 132 7.15 -19.36 11.44
CA ARG A 132 8.13 -18.65 10.61
C ARG A 132 8.53 -17.29 11.18
N LEU A 133 7.58 -16.55 11.74
CA LEU A 133 7.85 -15.25 12.39
C LEU A 133 8.79 -15.41 13.60
N GLY A 134 8.69 -16.55 14.31
CA GLY A 134 9.55 -16.92 15.45
C GLY A 134 9.20 -16.16 16.73
N ASP A 135 10.01 -16.31 17.78
CA ASP A 135 9.69 -15.73 19.08
C ASP A 135 9.75 -14.19 19.10
N ASN A 136 8.89 -13.60 19.95
CA ASN A 136 8.82 -12.16 20.20
C ASN A 136 8.67 -11.29 18.94
N TRP A 137 8.08 -11.86 17.89
CA TRP A 137 7.88 -11.23 16.59
C TRP A 137 7.00 -9.95 16.61
N PRO A 138 5.99 -9.75 17.48
CA PRO A 138 5.13 -8.56 17.41
C PRO A 138 5.87 -7.24 17.67
N ARG A 139 7.08 -7.29 18.25
CA ARG A 139 7.95 -6.11 18.39
C ARG A 139 8.70 -5.77 17.10
N HIS A 140 8.95 -6.75 16.26
CA HIS A 140 9.75 -6.67 15.04
C HIS A 140 8.95 -7.08 13.80
N PHE A 141 7.62 -6.92 13.82
CA PHE A 141 6.74 -7.58 12.87
C PHE A 141 7.07 -7.26 11.41
N ALA A 142 7.25 -5.97 11.09
CA ALA A 142 7.62 -5.53 9.74
C ALA A 142 8.93 -6.19 9.26
N GLN A 143 9.97 -6.19 10.09
CA GLN A 143 11.24 -6.84 9.79
C GLN A 143 11.08 -8.37 9.63
N ARG A 144 10.25 -9.02 10.45
CA ARG A 144 10.02 -10.46 10.35
C ARG A 144 9.25 -10.85 9.10
N MET A 145 8.33 -10.00 8.63
CA MET A 145 7.65 -10.19 7.35
C MET A 145 8.65 -10.16 6.19
N GLU A 146 9.57 -9.19 6.19
CA GLU A 146 10.61 -9.08 5.18
C GLU A 146 11.56 -10.29 5.20
N ASP A 147 12.16 -10.55 6.38
CA ASP A 147 13.23 -11.54 6.54
C ASP A 147 12.75 -13.00 6.43
N ARG A 148 11.51 -13.29 6.85
CA ARG A 148 11.03 -14.68 7.04
C ARG A 148 9.85 -15.07 6.16
N LEU A 149 9.09 -14.10 5.69
CA LEU A 149 7.92 -14.35 4.84
C LEU A 149 8.13 -13.86 3.40
N GLY A 150 9.18 -13.07 3.15
CA GLY A 150 9.39 -12.45 1.84
C GLY A 150 8.30 -11.45 1.48
N VAL A 151 7.68 -10.81 2.50
CA VAL A 151 6.69 -9.75 2.32
C VAL A 151 7.33 -8.44 2.71
N ASP A 152 7.47 -7.54 1.75
CA ASP A 152 8.08 -6.25 1.96
C ASP A 152 7.14 -5.29 2.69
N VAL A 153 7.66 -4.54 3.67
CA VAL A 153 6.84 -3.57 4.42
C VAL A 153 7.31 -2.15 4.15
N VAL A 154 6.40 -1.35 3.62
CA VAL A 154 6.59 0.06 3.32
C VAL A 154 5.74 0.90 4.30
N ARG A 155 6.37 1.89 4.94
CA ARG A 155 5.69 2.91 5.73
C ARG A 155 6.02 4.27 5.17
N VAL A 156 4.99 4.98 4.74
CA VAL A 156 5.13 6.29 4.13
C VAL A 156 4.08 7.23 4.68
N ASP A 157 4.38 8.51 4.59
CA ASP A 157 3.39 9.55 4.77
C ASP A 157 2.35 9.48 3.66
N ASP A 158 1.31 10.29 3.79
CA ASP A 158 0.32 10.53 2.74
C ASP A 158 -0.63 9.38 2.37
N LEU A 159 -0.44 8.17 2.90
CA LEU A 159 -1.45 7.11 2.84
C LEU A 159 -2.61 7.34 3.83
N GLY A 160 -3.84 7.20 3.35
CA GLY A 160 -5.07 7.19 4.13
C GLY A 160 -5.25 5.89 4.90
N THR A 161 -4.91 4.75 4.28
CA THR A 161 -5.09 3.40 4.82
C THR A 161 -3.92 2.47 4.47
N ALA A 162 -3.95 1.25 5.00
CA ALA A 162 -3.03 0.17 4.63
C ALA A 162 -3.49 -0.54 3.34
N TYR A 163 -2.51 -1.03 2.59
CA TYR A 163 -2.71 -1.73 1.32
C TYR A 163 -1.78 -2.94 1.22
N SER A 164 -2.22 -3.97 0.51
CA SER A 164 -1.40 -5.11 0.08
C SER A 164 -1.48 -5.29 -1.43
N PHE A 165 -0.35 -5.61 -2.07
CA PHE A 165 -0.29 -5.85 -3.51
C PHE A 165 0.97 -6.65 -3.91
N LEU A 166 0.99 -7.14 -5.14
CA LEU A 166 2.17 -7.74 -5.75
C LEU A 166 2.90 -6.74 -6.65
N VAL A 167 4.23 -6.67 -6.53
CA VAL A 167 5.12 -6.05 -7.52
C VAL A 167 5.72 -7.15 -8.41
N PHE A 168 5.80 -6.86 -9.70
CA PHE A 168 6.20 -7.83 -10.75
C PHE A 168 5.36 -9.12 -10.76
N GLY A 169 4.16 -9.12 -10.18
CA GLY A 169 3.30 -10.29 -10.05
C GLY A 169 3.86 -11.41 -9.16
N GLN A 170 4.92 -11.16 -8.38
CA GLN A 170 5.59 -12.22 -7.61
C GLN A 170 6.03 -11.82 -6.21
N ARG A 171 6.33 -10.54 -5.94
CA ARG A 171 6.80 -10.07 -4.63
C ARG A 171 5.67 -9.31 -3.93
N ALA A 172 5.27 -9.76 -2.77
CA ALA A 172 4.25 -9.12 -1.96
C ALA A 172 4.80 -7.91 -1.22
N VAL A 173 4.02 -6.83 -1.24
CA VAL A 173 4.29 -5.58 -0.54
C VAL A 173 3.08 -5.22 0.29
N VAL A 174 3.31 -4.84 1.55
CA VAL A 174 2.32 -4.20 2.42
C VAL A 174 2.76 -2.75 2.64
N ALA A 175 1.90 -1.81 2.27
CA ALA A 175 2.11 -0.38 2.47
C ALA A 175 1.20 0.14 3.59
N LEU A 176 1.74 0.91 4.53
CA LEU A 176 1.00 1.48 5.66
C LEU A 176 1.28 2.99 5.83
N PRO A 177 0.32 3.74 6.41
CA PRO A 177 0.59 5.10 6.87
C PRO A 177 1.62 5.11 8.01
N ASP A 178 2.57 6.04 7.97
CA ASP A 178 3.61 6.24 9.00
C ASP A 178 3.11 6.93 10.29
N ARG A 179 1.80 7.09 10.46
CA ARG A 179 1.19 7.74 11.63
C ARG A 179 0.57 6.75 12.63
N GLU A 180 0.47 5.47 12.26
CA GLU A 180 -0.22 4.47 13.08
C GLU A 180 0.55 4.13 14.37
N PRO A 181 -0.12 4.15 15.55
CA PRO A 181 0.44 3.59 16.78
C PRO A 181 0.78 2.10 16.61
N TRP A 182 1.78 1.59 17.34
CA TRP A 182 2.31 0.23 17.11
C TRP A 182 1.24 -0.87 17.13
N GLY A 183 0.27 -0.77 18.04
CA GLY A 183 -0.75 -1.81 18.18
C GLY A 183 -1.73 -1.82 17.02
N ARG A 184 -2.01 -0.64 16.44
CA ARG A 184 -2.82 -0.52 15.23
C ARG A 184 -2.00 -0.98 14.02
N ALA A 185 -0.77 -0.52 13.87
CA ALA A 185 0.12 -0.92 12.79
C ALA A 185 0.33 -2.44 12.72
N ASN A 186 0.48 -3.10 13.87
CA ASN A 186 0.57 -4.57 13.93
C ASN A 186 -0.72 -5.25 13.46
N PHE A 187 -1.89 -4.73 13.85
CA PHE A 187 -3.17 -5.27 13.38
C PHE A 187 -3.35 -5.04 11.88
N SER A 188 -3.04 -3.85 11.37
CA SER A 188 -3.04 -3.52 9.94
C SER A 188 -2.13 -4.47 9.16
N LEU A 189 -0.87 -4.66 9.60
CA LEU A 189 0.06 -5.62 8.99
C LEU A 189 -0.50 -7.05 8.94
N ALA A 190 -1.08 -7.52 10.05
CA ALA A 190 -1.66 -8.85 10.14
C ALA A 190 -2.90 -9.02 9.26
N HIS A 191 -3.68 -7.95 9.11
CA HIS A 191 -4.86 -7.89 8.26
C HIS A 191 -4.45 -7.92 6.77
N GLU A 192 -3.51 -7.08 6.35
CA GLU A 192 -3.00 -7.08 4.97
C GLU A 192 -2.30 -8.41 4.62
N LEU A 193 -1.59 -9.01 5.58
CA LEU A 193 -1.03 -10.34 5.42
C LEU A 193 -2.13 -11.39 5.16
N ALA A 194 -3.30 -11.25 5.77
CA ALA A 194 -4.41 -12.17 5.54
C ALA A 194 -4.93 -12.12 4.10
N HIS A 195 -5.04 -10.93 3.52
CA HIS A 195 -5.41 -10.77 2.10
C HIS A 195 -4.37 -11.41 1.17
N LEU A 196 -3.09 -11.21 1.46
CA LEU A 196 -2.01 -11.86 0.70
C LEU A 196 -2.09 -13.39 0.80
N VAL A 197 -2.36 -13.94 1.98
CA VAL A 197 -2.51 -15.39 2.20
C VAL A 197 -3.74 -15.95 1.48
N ALA A 198 -4.86 -15.22 1.48
CA ALA A 198 -6.10 -15.65 0.85
C ALA A 198 -6.07 -15.56 -0.68
N GLY A 199 -5.10 -14.83 -1.25
CA GLY A 199 -5.12 -14.49 -2.67
C GLY A 199 -6.13 -13.39 -3.01
N ASP A 200 -6.72 -12.75 -2.00
CA ASP A 200 -7.73 -11.70 -2.14
C ASP A 200 -7.13 -10.35 -2.60
N HIS A 201 -5.88 -10.33 -3.10
CA HIS A 201 -5.18 -9.12 -3.57
C HIS A 201 -5.57 -8.71 -5.02
N ASP A 202 -6.35 -9.55 -5.71
CA ASP A 202 -6.64 -9.47 -7.16
C ASP A 202 -8.14 -9.33 -7.51
N ILE A 203 -9.05 -9.20 -6.52
CA ILE A 203 -10.49 -9.46 -6.69
C ILE A 203 -11.32 -8.17 -6.53
N ASP A 204 -12.05 -7.79 -7.58
CA ASP A 204 -12.92 -6.60 -7.71
C ASP A 204 -14.40 -7.03 -7.66
N ASP A 205 -14.76 -7.74 -6.59
CA ASP A 205 -16.08 -8.37 -6.46
C ASP A 205 -16.76 -7.85 -5.19
N SER A 206 -17.69 -6.91 -5.37
CA SER A 206 -18.32 -6.12 -4.29
C SER A 206 -19.18 -6.92 -3.28
N GLU A 207 -19.55 -8.17 -3.55
CA GLU A 207 -20.15 -9.07 -2.53
C GLU A 207 -19.11 -9.96 -1.82
N SER A 208 -17.95 -10.22 -2.45
CA SER A 208 -16.85 -10.97 -1.85
C SER A 208 -16.16 -10.18 -0.73
N ASP A 209 -16.19 -8.85 -0.86
CA ASP A 209 -15.42 -7.87 -0.08
C ASP A 209 -15.72 -7.96 1.43
N ARG A 210 -17.00 -8.00 1.81
CA ARG A 210 -17.38 -8.09 3.23
C ARG A 210 -16.98 -9.42 3.88
N SER A 211 -16.99 -10.51 3.10
CA SER A 211 -16.58 -11.83 3.59
C SER A 211 -15.05 -11.92 3.71
N ALA A 212 -14.32 -11.32 2.76
CA ALA A 212 -12.86 -11.24 2.75
C ALA A 212 -12.37 -10.41 3.94
N GLU A 213 -12.94 -9.24 4.18
CA GLU A 213 -12.63 -8.39 5.34
C GLU A 213 -12.89 -9.08 6.69
N GLN A 214 -13.99 -9.85 6.80
CA GLN A 214 -14.26 -10.64 8.01
C GLN A 214 -13.23 -11.76 8.20
N ARG A 215 -12.86 -12.48 7.13
CA ARG A 215 -11.79 -13.49 7.17
C ARG A 215 -10.45 -12.85 7.56
N ALA A 216 -10.11 -11.71 6.98
CA ALA A 216 -8.87 -10.98 7.25
C ALA A 216 -8.80 -10.50 8.71
N ASN A 217 -9.89 -9.95 9.24
CA ASN A 217 -10.00 -9.58 10.65
C ASN A 217 -9.88 -10.78 11.59
N ALA A 218 -10.55 -11.90 11.27
CA ALA A 218 -10.47 -13.12 12.07
C ALA A 218 -9.04 -13.71 12.07
N PHE A 219 -8.40 -13.72 10.90
CA PHE A 219 -7.01 -14.14 10.74
C PHE A 219 -6.06 -13.26 11.54
N ALA A 220 -6.17 -11.93 11.41
CA ALA A 220 -5.33 -10.99 12.14
C ALA A 220 -5.49 -11.12 13.65
N ALA A 221 -6.74 -11.30 14.10
CA ALA A 221 -7.06 -11.50 15.50
C ALA A 221 -6.48 -12.81 16.05
N GLU A 222 -6.56 -13.93 15.32
CA GLU A 222 -5.96 -15.20 15.76
C GLU A 222 -4.43 -15.16 15.68
N LEU A 223 -3.86 -14.51 14.66
CA LEU A 223 -2.42 -14.35 14.51
C LEU A 223 -1.82 -13.56 15.68
N LEU A 224 -2.42 -12.42 16.05
CA LEU A 224 -1.90 -11.57 17.13
C LEU A 224 -2.34 -12.04 18.51
N MET A 225 -3.59 -12.49 18.65
CA MET A 225 -4.25 -12.80 19.92
C MET A 225 -4.89 -14.21 19.88
N PRO A 226 -4.07 -15.27 19.93
CA PRO A 226 -4.57 -16.64 19.80
C PRO A 226 -5.60 -16.98 20.86
N GLU A 227 -6.67 -17.64 20.45
CA GLU A 227 -7.76 -18.03 21.35
C GLU A 227 -7.25 -18.86 22.53
N HIS A 228 -6.42 -19.88 22.27
CA HIS A 228 -5.90 -20.77 23.32
C HIS A 228 -5.13 -20.00 24.40
N ARG A 229 -4.42 -18.94 24.00
CA ARG A 229 -3.64 -18.10 24.91
C ARG A 229 -4.55 -17.23 25.77
N LEU A 230 -5.55 -16.59 25.15
CA LEU A 230 -6.50 -15.75 25.89
C LEU A 230 -7.38 -16.56 26.84
N ARG A 231 -7.75 -17.80 26.48
CA ARG A 231 -8.50 -18.70 27.37
C ARG A 231 -7.67 -19.24 28.54
N ALA A 232 -6.36 -19.37 28.36
CA ALA A 232 -5.45 -19.82 29.42
C ALA A 232 -5.13 -18.72 30.46
N THR A 233 -5.40 -17.46 30.15
CA THR A 233 -5.20 -16.34 31.08
C THR A 233 -6.23 -16.36 32.21
N ASP A 234 -5.76 -16.27 33.47
CA ASP A 234 -6.63 -16.08 34.64
C ASP A 234 -7.10 -14.63 34.74
N TRP A 235 -8.15 -14.30 33.99
CA TRP A 235 -8.76 -12.96 34.00
C TRP A 235 -9.36 -12.58 35.36
N ALA A 236 -9.67 -13.55 36.24
CA ALA A 236 -10.26 -13.27 37.53
C ALA A 236 -9.25 -12.63 38.49
N THR A 237 -7.97 -12.99 38.39
CA THR A 237 -6.91 -12.50 39.27
C THR A 237 -5.93 -11.53 38.60
N ILE A 238 -5.93 -11.42 37.26
CA ILE A 238 -5.03 -10.51 36.54
C ILE A 238 -5.12 -9.06 37.04
N ASP A 239 -3.96 -8.45 37.24
CA ASP A 239 -3.79 -7.06 37.66
C ASP A 239 -3.44 -6.16 36.46
N ALA A 240 -3.31 -4.85 36.71
CA ALA A 240 -3.04 -3.89 35.63
C ALA A 240 -1.66 -4.12 34.98
N PRO A 241 -0.56 -4.37 35.72
CA PRO A 241 0.72 -4.77 35.14
C PRO A 241 0.60 -6.01 34.25
N GLY A 242 -0.08 -7.08 34.69
CA GLY A 242 -0.27 -8.29 33.90
C GLY A 242 -1.03 -8.05 32.59
N VAL A 243 -2.09 -7.22 32.60
CA VAL A 243 -2.78 -6.82 31.36
C VAL A 243 -1.86 -5.99 30.46
N GLY A 244 -1.02 -5.12 31.04
CA GLY A 244 -0.05 -4.32 30.28
C GLY A 244 1.02 -5.17 29.62
N ASP A 245 1.58 -6.15 30.33
CA ASP A 245 2.55 -7.10 29.77
C ASP A 245 1.90 -7.95 28.66
N LEU A 246 0.66 -8.39 28.84
CA LEU A 246 -0.08 -9.10 27.80
C LEU A 246 -0.25 -8.25 26.53
N LEU A 247 -0.69 -7.00 26.65
CA LEU A 247 -0.81 -6.07 25.51
C LEU A 247 0.55 -5.83 24.84
N TRP A 248 1.60 -5.70 25.64
CA TRP A 248 2.96 -5.45 25.17
C TRP A 248 3.52 -6.63 24.37
N GLU A 249 3.34 -7.85 24.87
CA GLU A 249 3.80 -9.08 24.23
C GLU A 249 2.99 -9.42 22.98
N LEU A 250 1.67 -9.31 23.03
CA LEU A 250 0.81 -9.50 21.84
C LEU A 250 1.00 -8.38 20.81
N GLY A 251 1.47 -7.21 21.26
CA GLY A 251 1.69 -6.05 20.40
C GLY A 251 0.39 -5.47 19.85
N VAL A 252 -0.67 -5.43 20.66
CA VAL A 252 -2.01 -4.98 20.27
C VAL A 252 -2.49 -3.79 21.11
N THR A 253 -3.60 -3.19 20.72
CA THR A 253 -4.25 -2.12 21.49
C THR A 253 -5.23 -2.69 22.53
N THR A 254 -5.54 -1.87 23.52
CA THR A 254 -6.62 -2.11 24.50
C THR A 254 -7.95 -2.41 23.81
N GLY A 255 -8.31 -1.62 22.79
CA GLY A 255 -9.53 -1.83 22.00
C GLY A 255 -9.54 -3.13 21.20
N ALA A 256 -8.41 -3.50 20.56
CA ALA A 256 -8.30 -4.76 19.82
C ALA A 256 -8.46 -5.98 20.75
N LEU A 257 -7.83 -5.93 21.94
CA LEU A 257 -7.99 -6.98 22.94
C LEU A 257 -9.43 -7.06 23.46
N ALA A 258 -10.08 -5.92 23.73
CA ALA A 258 -11.48 -5.90 24.13
C ALA A 258 -12.40 -6.57 23.10
N ALA A 259 -12.26 -6.18 21.82
CA ALA A 259 -13.02 -6.76 20.72
C ALA A 259 -12.77 -8.27 20.57
N ARG A 260 -11.52 -8.71 20.74
CA ARG A 260 -11.18 -10.13 20.68
C ARG A 260 -11.81 -10.92 21.82
N LEU A 261 -11.75 -10.42 23.05
CA LEU A 261 -12.36 -11.07 24.22
C LEU A 261 -13.88 -11.21 24.06
N ASP A 262 -14.53 -10.16 23.57
CA ASP A 262 -15.96 -10.17 23.26
C ASP A 262 -16.30 -11.21 22.18
N SER A 263 -15.56 -11.22 21.06
CA SER A 263 -15.76 -12.19 19.96
C SER A 263 -15.61 -13.66 20.40
N LEU A 264 -14.78 -13.92 21.42
CA LEU A 264 -14.55 -15.26 21.98
C LEU A 264 -15.47 -15.57 23.17
N THR A 265 -16.33 -14.63 23.52
CA THR A 265 -17.25 -14.68 24.68
C THR A 265 -16.51 -14.94 26.00
N ILE A 266 -15.31 -14.38 26.13
CA ILE A 266 -14.49 -14.47 27.36
C ILE A 266 -14.93 -13.36 28.31
N ARG A 267 -15.51 -13.75 29.45
CA ARG A 267 -15.94 -12.79 30.48
C ARG A 267 -14.73 -12.32 31.29
N VAL A 268 -14.59 -11.01 31.42
CA VAL A 268 -13.57 -10.39 32.26
C VAL A 268 -14.22 -9.58 33.39
N PRO A 269 -13.56 -9.41 34.54
CA PRO A 269 -14.06 -8.55 35.61
C PRO A 269 -14.18 -7.09 35.16
N GLU A 270 -15.12 -6.33 35.76
CA GLU A 270 -15.38 -4.92 35.42
C GLU A 270 -14.13 -4.04 35.47
N ARG A 271 -13.21 -4.30 36.41
CA ARG A 271 -11.93 -3.59 36.48
C ARG A 271 -11.10 -3.74 35.19
N VAL A 272 -11.06 -4.93 34.61
CA VAL A 272 -10.30 -5.21 33.37
C VAL A 272 -11.02 -4.56 32.19
N ALA A 273 -12.35 -4.70 32.11
CA ALA A 273 -13.15 -4.01 31.10
C ALA A 273 -12.89 -2.49 31.12
N SER A 274 -12.86 -1.86 32.31
CA SER A 274 -12.56 -0.44 32.47
C SER A 274 -11.18 -0.03 31.96
N TRP A 275 -10.17 -0.90 32.13
CA TRP A 275 -8.82 -0.66 31.62
C TRP A 275 -8.75 -0.74 30.10
N LEU A 276 -9.48 -1.68 29.49
CA LEU A 276 -9.48 -1.87 28.04
C LEU A 276 -10.25 -0.78 27.27
N GLN A 277 -11.04 0.05 27.97
CA GLN A 277 -11.66 1.26 27.39
C GLN A 277 -10.71 2.47 27.35
N MET A 278 -9.56 2.42 28.04
CA MET A 278 -8.58 3.49 28.01
C MET A 278 -7.76 3.46 26.72
N ALA A 279 -7.25 4.62 26.30
CA ALA A 279 -6.24 4.67 25.24
C ALA A 279 -4.99 3.87 25.67
N THR A 280 -4.43 3.05 24.78
CA THR A 280 -3.36 2.11 25.14
C THR A 280 -2.13 2.80 25.78
N PRO A 281 -1.61 3.93 25.26
CA PRO A 281 -0.49 4.62 25.92
C PRO A 281 -0.84 5.15 27.31
N GLN A 282 -2.09 5.57 27.52
CA GLN A 282 -2.57 6.06 28.80
C GLN A 282 -2.63 4.93 29.82
N PHE A 283 -3.24 3.79 29.45
CA PHE A 283 -3.31 2.59 30.29
C PHE A 283 -1.92 2.11 30.70
N LEU A 284 -1.03 1.95 29.72
CA LEU A 284 0.32 1.47 29.98
C LEU A 284 1.09 2.39 30.92
N ARG A 285 1.05 3.72 30.72
CA ARG A 285 1.81 4.66 31.56
C ARG A 285 1.22 4.87 32.95
N HIS A 286 -0.11 4.84 33.09
CA HIS A 286 -0.78 5.29 34.33
C HIS A 286 -1.27 4.13 35.21
N LYS A 287 -1.37 2.91 34.66
CA LYS A 287 -1.92 1.76 35.38
C LYS A 287 -1.00 0.54 35.35
N ALA A 288 -0.37 0.24 34.21
CA ALA A 288 0.34 -1.02 34.07
C ALA A 288 1.84 -0.92 34.35
N PHE A 289 2.54 0.06 33.77
CA PHE A 289 3.99 0.13 33.79
C PHE A 289 4.53 1.19 34.76
N PRO A 290 5.64 0.88 35.46
CA PRO A 290 6.36 1.89 36.22
C PRO A 290 7.00 2.92 35.29
N ALA A 291 7.32 4.09 35.84
CA ALA A 291 7.94 5.21 35.10
C ALA A 291 9.24 4.82 34.36
N SER A 292 9.98 3.83 34.87
CA SER A 292 11.21 3.31 34.24
C SER A 292 11.00 2.71 32.86
N ARG A 293 9.77 2.28 32.50
CA ARG A 293 9.44 1.69 31.19
C ARG A 293 8.77 2.66 30.23
N TRP A 294 8.56 3.92 30.62
CA TRP A 294 7.88 4.90 29.76
C TRP A 294 8.68 5.25 28.51
N THR A 295 10.01 5.17 28.59
CA THR A 295 10.91 5.30 27.44
C THR A 295 10.68 4.16 26.45
N GLU A 296 10.55 2.92 26.89
CA GLU A 296 10.24 1.77 26.01
C GLU A 296 8.96 1.99 25.20
N VAL A 297 7.90 2.47 25.86
CA VAL A 297 6.61 2.77 25.21
C VAL A 297 6.80 3.87 24.15
N THR A 298 7.57 4.89 24.47
CA THR A 298 7.83 6.04 23.58
C THR A 298 8.68 5.63 22.38
N ASP A 299 9.70 4.81 22.59
CA ASP A 299 10.56 4.31 21.51
C ASP A 299 9.78 3.38 20.58
N ARG A 300 8.89 2.53 21.12
CA ARG A 300 8.04 1.66 20.31
C ARG A 300 7.03 2.46 19.47
N GLU A 301 6.43 3.52 20.04
CA GLU A 301 5.59 4.46 19.27
C GLU A 301 6.37 5.14 18.15
N ARG A 302 7.57 5.65 18.44
CA ARG A 302 8.42 6.31 17.45
C ARG A 302 8.81 5.34 16.33
N ALA A 303 9.24 4.13 16.67
CA ALA A 303 9.63 3.11 15.70
C ALA A 303 8.44 2.65 14.83
N SER A 304 7.22 2.63 15.37
CA SER A 304 6.01 2.35 14.57
C SER A 304 5.76 3.41 13.51
N ARG A 305 6.04 4.68 13.86
CA ARG A 305 5.80 5.85 13.01
C ARG A 305 6.97 6.26 12.12
N ALA A 306 8.07 5.51 12.15
CA ALA A 306 9.20 5.79 11.29
C ALA A 306 8.86 5.39 9.86
N ARG A 307 9.14 6.30 8.91
CA ARG A 307 9.18 5.99 7.47
C ARG A 307 10.07 4.75 7.26
N ARG A 308 9.62 3.83 6.42
CA ARG A 308 10.27 2.54 6.20
C ARG A 308 10.14 2.12 4.75
N PHE A 309 11.23 1.65 4.19
CA PHE A 309 11.25 0.82 2.99
C PHE A 309 12.16 -0.39 3.24
N PRO A 310 11.98 -1.50 2.50
CA PRO A 310 12.87 -2.65 2.62
C PRO A 310 14.31 -2.27 2.33
N THR A 311 15.25 -2.76 3.15
CA THR A 311 16.67 -2.42 3.01
C THR A 311 17.23 -2.81 1.63
N THR A 312 16.80 -3.94 1.08
CA THR A 312 17.21 -4.40 -0.25
C THR A 312 16.75 -3.46 -1.37
N LEU A 313 15.53 -2.90 -1.25
CA LEU A 313 15.02 -1.90 -2.19
C LEU A 313 15.87 -0.63 -2.13
N THR A 314 16.14 -0.11 -0.93
CA THR A 314 16.96 1.09 -0.74
C THR A 314 18.37 0.89 -1.31
N GLN A 315 19.02 -0.24 -1.03
CA GLN A 315 20.36 -0.56 -1.55
C GLN A 315 20.40 -0.60 -3.08
N HIS A 316 19.42 -1.23 -3.73
CA HIS A 316 19.37 -1.27 -5.20
C HIS A 316 19.13 0.11 -5.82
N LEU A 317 18.38 0.99 -5.15
CA LEU A 317 18.21 2.38 -5.58
C LEU A 317 19.51 3.18 -5.40
N GLU A 318 20.21 3.01 -4.27
CA GLU A 318 21.53 3.61 -4.03
C GLU A 318 22.53 3.21 -5.11
N ASP A 319 22.68 1.90 -5.37
CA ASP A 319 23.55 1.39 -6.43
C ASP A 319 23.16 1.92 -7.82
N GLY A 320 21.86 2.00 -8.09
CA GLY A 320 21.32 2.53 -9.34
C GLY A 320 21.57 4.02 -9.53
N VAL A 321 21.51 4.81 -8.46
CA VAL A 321 21.84 6.23 -8.49
C VAL A 321 23.34 6.40 -8.71
N ALA A 322 24.17 5.68 -7.96
CA ALA A 322 25.63 5.71 -8.11
C ALA A 322 26.09 5.33 -9.52
N SER A 323 25.36 4.42 -10.21
CA SER A 323 25.65 4.04 -11.59
C SER A 323 24.97 4.92 -12.64
N GLY A 324 24.17 5.91 -12.26
CA GLY A 324 23.42 6.79 -13.18
C GLY A 324 22.22 6.15 -13.89
N ARG A 325 21.78 4.97 -13.46
CA ARG A 325 20.59 4.27 -14.03
C ARG A 325 19.29 4.73 -13.40
N VAL A 326 19.32 5.12 -12.13
CA VAL A 326 18.15 5.49 -11.34
C VAL A 326 18.15 7.00 -11.11
N ASN A 327 16.97 7.61 -11.20
CA ASN A 327 16.82 9.02 -10.91
C ASN A 327 16.99 9.27 -9.40
N PRO A 328 17.90 10.18 -8.96
CA PRO A 328 18.09 10.49 -7.54
C PRO A 328 16.80 10.87 -6.80
N ARG A 329 15.81 11.45 -7.49
CA ARG A 329 14.51 11.80 -6.89
C ARG A 329 13.76 10.61 -6.30
N THR A 330 13.88 9.43 -6.90
CA THR A 330 13.23 8.21 -6.40
C THR A 330 13.85 7.78 -5.08
N LEU A 331 15.18 7.79 -4.99
CA LEU A 331 15.90 7.47 -3.75
C LEU A 331 15.61 8.51 -2.66
N ALA A 332 15.62 9.80 -3.00
CA ALA A 332 15.27 10.90 -2.09
C ALA A 332 13.86 10.73 -1.50
N TRP A 333 12.88 10.41 -2.35
CA TRP A 333 11.52 10.13 -1.90
C TRP A 333 11.42 8.89 -1.01
N VAL A 334 12.11 7.79 -1.35
CA VAL A 334 12.18 6.59 -0.50
C VAL A 334 12.78 6.91 0.87
N ALA A 335 13.89 7.66 0.90
CA ALA A 335 14.57 8.08 2.12
C ALA A 335 13.81 9.15 2.93
N GLY A 336 12.88 9.87 2.30
CA GLY A 336 12.15 10.98 2.93
C GLY A 336 13.03 12.21 3.16
N VAL A 337 13.95 12.49 2.24
CA VAL A 337 14.88 13.63 2.27
C VAL A 337 14.87 14.37 0.94
N ASP A 338 15.44 15.57 0.90
CA ASP A 338 15.65 16.28 -0.36
C ASP A 338 16.78 15.66 -1.18
N VAL A 339 16.72 15.79 -2.50
CA VAL A 339 17.75 15.23 -3.42
C VAL A 339 19.15 15.74 -3.08
N GLU A 340 19.25 16.98 -2.60
CA GLU A 340 20.53 17.59 -2.24
C GLU A 340 21.14 17.04 -0.95
N ASP A 341 20.34 16.37 -0.12
CA ASP A 341 20.78 15.76 1.13
C ASP A 341 21.15 14.27 0.96
N LEU A 342 21.05 13.74 -0.27
CA LEU A 342 21.49 12.39 -0.56
C LEU A 342 23.01 12.24 -0.42
N GLU A 343 23.42 11.22 0.34
CA GLU A 343 24.83 10.82 0.47
C GLU A 343 25.37 10.25 -0.85
N VAL A 344 24.53 9.50 -1.58
CA VAL A 344 24.88 8.92 -2.88
C VAL A 344 24.60 9.94 -3.98
N ARG A 345 25.63 10.23 -4.79
CA ARG A 345 25.53 11.14 -5.94
C ARG A 345 25.54 10.37 -7.25
N PRO A 346 24.80 10.84 -8.28
CA PRO A 346 24.92 10.30 -9.62
C PRO A 346 26.34 10.52 -10.17
N PRO A 347 26.76 9.70 -11.14
CA PRO A 347 28.05 9.91 -11.80
C PRO A 347 28.09 11.31 -12.43
N GLU A 348 29.25 11.95 -12.41
CA GLU A 348 29.45 13.22 -13.12
C GLU A 348 29.07 13.02 -14.59
N GLN A 349 28.02 13.70 -15.02
CA GLN A 349 27.66 13.70 -16.43
C GLN A 349 28.73 14.49 -17.16
N PRO A 350 29.39 13.92 -18.19
CA PRO A 350 30.28 14.69 -19.02
C PRO A 350 29.48 15.85 -19.61
N HIS A 351 30.01 17.06 -19.52
CA HIS A 351 29.39 18.22 -20.15
C HIS A 351 29.38 17.99 -21.66
N VAL A 352 28.25 17.56 -22.21
CA VAL A 352 28.03 17.48 -23.66
C VAL A 352 27.56 18.86 -24.11
N PRO A 353 28.36 19.60 -24.90
CA PRO A 353 27.92 20.87 -25.47
C PRO A 353 26.59 20.71 -26.18
N THR A 354 25.69 21.69 -26.04
CA THR A 354 24.36 21.69 -26.68
C THR A 354 24.46 21.49 -28.20
N GLU A 355 25.55 21.97 -28.80
CA GLU A 355 25.89 21.80 -30.22
C GLU A 355 26.10 20.32 -30.60
N ASP A 356 26.83 19.57 -29.78
CA ASP A 356 27.08 18.14 -30.00
C ASP A 356 25.79 17.32 -29.80
N LEU A 357 24.96 17.71 -28.83
CA LEU A 357 23.67 17.06 -28.61
C LEU A 357 22.69 17.35 -29.75
N ALA A 358 22.66 18.59 -30.25
CA ALA A 358 21.83 18.98 -31.38
C ALA A 358 22.29 18.29 -32.67
N ALA A 359 23.60 18.20 -32.91
CA ALA A 359 24.16 17.45 -34.02
C ALA A 359 23.81 15.96 -33.96
N ALA A 360 23.92 15.34 -32.78
CA ALA A 360 23.56 13.92 -32.57
C ALA A 360 22.06 13.64 -32.77
N LEU A 361 21.20 14.63 -32.47
CA LEU A 361 19.74 14.54 -32.63
C LEU A 361 19.25 15.05 -34.00
N GLY A 362 20.15 15.46 -34.90
CA GLY A 362 19.80 15.98 -36.23
C GLY A 362 19.09 17.35 -36.19
N LEU A 363 19.24 18.09 -35.10
CA LEU A 363 18.68 19.43 -34.92
C LEU A 363 19.73 20.47 -35.34
N ALA A 364 19.38 21.35 -36.27
CA ALA A 364 20.18 22.54 -36.54
C ALA A 364 19.85 23.59 -35.47
N LEU A 365 20.82 23.91 -34.59
CA LEU A 365 20.73 25.10 -33.75
C LEU A 365 20.89 26.33 -34.65
N ALA A 366 19.89 27.21 -34.61
CA ALA A 366 19.81 28.43 -35.41
C ALA A 366 20.65 29.57 -34.82
#